data_AF-A0A343K8S3-F1
#
_entry.id   AF-A0A343K8S3-F1
#
_cell.length_a   1.000
_cell.length_b   1.000
_cell.length_c   1.000
_cell.angle_alpha   90.00
_cell.angle_beta   90.00
_cell.angle_gamma   90.00
#
_symmetry.space_group_name_H-M   'P 1'
#
loop_
_entity.id
_entity.type
_entity.pdbx_description
1 polymer ?
#
loop_
_entity_poly.entity_id
_entity_poly.type
_entity_poly.pdbx_seq_one_letter_code
_entity_poly.pdbx_strand_id
1 'polypeptide(L)'
;MNFIMFYLIILFIMFIILLMNKFLSMFKKLNFEKNLPYECGFNPITKMNLPFSLPFYLISLTFLIFDVEIILLIPLIFYMKTLSFFYLFILMIFFFLMLISSLIMEWSCNYLNWMF
;
A
#
# COMPACT_ATOMS: atom_id res chain seq x y z
N MET A 1 -5.54 -10.46 29.29
CA MET A 1 -4.58 -11.02 28.30
C MET A 1 -4.02 -9.86 27.50
N ASN A 2 -2.71 -9.68 27.52
CA ASN A 2 -2.06 -8.53 26.88
C ASN A 2 -2.27 -8.58 25.35
N PHE A 3 -2.33 -7.43 24.67
CA PHE A 3 -2.38 -7.37 23.20
C PHE A 3 -1.32 -8.26 22.54
N ILE A 4 -0.14 -8.36 23.17
CA ILE A 4 0.95 -9.25 22.77
C ILE A 4 0.50 -10.72 22.70
N MET A 5 -0.25 -11.20 23.70
CA MET A 5 -0.77 -12.57 23.71
C MET A 5 -1.76 -12.80 22.57
N PHE A 6 -2.59 -11.81 22.23
CA PHE A 6 -3.52 -11.90 21.12
C PHE A 6 -2.80 -12.01 19.76
N TYR A 7 -1.78 -11.18 19.53
CA TYR A 7 -0.96 -11.25 18.31
C TYR A 7 -0.22 -12.60 18.19
N LEU A 8 0.33 -13.11 19.31
CA LEU A 8 1.00 -14.41 19.31
C LEU A 8 0.06 -15.56 18.96
N ILE A 9 -1.18 -15.53 19.47
CA ILE A 9 -2.19 -16.54 19.13
C ILE A 9 -2.51 -16.51 17.64
N ILE A 10 -2.68 -15.32 17.03
CA ILE A 10 -2.95 -15.19 15.59
C ILE A 10 -1.80 -15.77 14.76
N LEU A 11 -0.56 -15.40 15.08
CA LEU A 11 0.63 -15.92 14.39
C LEU A 11 0.72 -17.44 14.50
N PHE A 12 0.42 -17.99 15.67
CA PHE A 12 0.44 -19.43 15.90
C PHE A 12 -0.61 -20.16 15.06
N ILE A 13 -1.83 -19.62 14.95
CA ILE A 13 -2.89 -20.18 14.11
C ILE A 13 -2.46 -20.18 12.63
N MET A 14 -1.91 -19.06 12.12
CA MET A 14 -1.43 -18.96 10.74
C MET A 14 -0.31 -19.97 10.46
N PHE A 15 0.58 -20.19 11.42
CA PHE A 15 1.65 -21.16 11.31
C PHE A 15 1.14 -22.61 11.26
N ILE A 16 0.16 -22.96 12.10
CA ILE A 16 -0.49 -24.28 12.07
C ILE A 16 -1.15 -24.53 10.71
N ILE A 17 -1.89 -23.56 10.18
CA ILE A 17 -2.56 -23.69 8.87
C ILE A 17 -1.53 -23.93 7.76
N LEU A 18 -0.40 -23.21 7.79
CA LEU A 18 0.68 -23.38 6.82
C LEU A 18 1.33 -24.77 6.92
N LEU A 19 1.58 -25.26 8.14
CA LEU A 19 2.11 -26.62 8.37
C LEU A 19 1.14 -27.70 7.88
N MET A 20 -0.15 -27.55 8.18
CA MET A 20 -1.19 -28.48 7.69
C MET A 20 -1.21 -28.49 6.16
N ASN A 21 -1.23 -27.33 5.50
CA ASN A 21 -1.19 -27.25 4.03
C ASN A 21 0.04 -27.93 3.44
N LYS A 22 1.22 -27.71 4.03
CA LYS A 22 2.45 -28.37 3.59
C LYS A 22 2.37 -29.88 3.77
N PHE A 23 1.89 -30.36 4.92
CA PHE A 23 1.73 -31.78 5.20
C PHE A 23 0.77 -32.45 4.20
N LEU A 24 -0.38 -31.83 3.95
CA LEU A 24 -1.33 -32.31 2.93
C LEU A 24 -0.74 -32.28 1.51
N SER A 25 0.07 -31.28 1.17
CA SER A 25 0.68 -31.16 -0.15
C SER A 25 1.75 -32.22 -0.45
N MET A 26 2.46 -32.71 0.57
CA MET A 26 3.50 -33.74 0.40
C MET A 26 2.94 -35.06 -0.13
N PHE A 27 1.65 -35.34 0.07
CA PHE A 27 1.00 -36.53 -0.49
C PHE A 27 0.78 -36.46 -2.01
N LYS A 28 1.01 -35.31 -2.65
CA LYS A 28 0.86 -35.15 -4.11
C LYS A 28 2.18 -35.45 -4.82
N LYS A 29 2.13 -36.26 -5.88
CA LYS A 29 3.28 -36.47 -6.78
C LYS A 29 3.74 -35.13 -7.37
N LEU A 30 5.04 -34.87 -7.28
CA LEU A 30 5.70 -33.72 -7.89
C LEU A 30 5.76 -33.94 -9.41
N ASN A 31 5.00 -33.16 -10.17
CA ASN A 31 5.07 -33.16 -11.63
C ASN A 31 5.87 -31.94 -12.07
N PHE A 32 6.91 -32.13 -12.89
CA PHE A 32 7.76 -31.04 -13.38
C PHE A 32 6.96 -29.96 -14.12
N GLU A 33 5.99 -30.36 -14.95
CA GLU A 33 5.14 -29.43 -15.71
C GLU A 33 4.28 -28.52 -14.81
N LYS A 34 3.91 -28.97 -13.61
CA LYS A 34 3.17 -28.14 -12.63
C LYS A 34 4.06 -27.11 -11.93
N ASN A 35 5.38 -27.30 -12.00
CA ASN A 35 6.37 -26.38 -11.42
C ASN A 35 6.84 -25.33 -12.44
N LEU A 36 6.39 -25.39 -13.69
CA LEU A 36 6.68 -24.39 -14.72
C LEU A 36 5.71 -23.19 -14.59
N PRO A 37 6.16 -21.97 -14.94
CA PRO A 37 5.29 -20.81 -15.01
C PRO A 37 4.21 -21.02 -16.09
N TYR A 38 2.98 -20.69 -15.74
CA TYR A 38 1.82 -20.85 -16.63
C TYR A 38 1.55 -19.56 -17.41
N GLU A 39 1.80 -19.56 -18.73
CA GLU A 39 1.36 -18.50 -19.66
C GLU A 39 0.35 -19.09 -20.65
N CYS A 40 -0.90 -19.30 -20.17
CA CYS A 40 -2.01 -19.79 -21.00
C CYS A 40 -1.74 -21.12 -21.73
N GLY A 41 -0.99 -22.03 -21.10
CA GLY A 41 -0.62 -23.32 -21.69
C GLY A 41 0.59 -23.30 -22.61
N PHE A 42 1.26 -22.14 -22.74
CA PHE A 42 2.51 -22.00 -23.47
C PHE A 42 3.69 -21.77 -22.51
N ASN A 43 4.89 -22.05 -22.99
CA ASN A 43 6.12 -21.66 -22.31
C ASN A 43 6.23 -20.14 -22.35
N PRO A 44 6.72 -19.52 -21.25
CA PRO A 44 6.73 -18.08 -21.15
C PRO A 44 7.55 -17.43 -22.27
N ILE A 45 6.94 -16.52 -23.01
CA ILE A 45 7.56 -15.86 -24.17
C ILE A 45 8.42 -14.68 -23.71
N THR A 46 8.00 -14.04 -22.62
CA THR A 46 8.67 -12.87 -22.07
C THR A 46 9.42 -13.20 -20.79
N LYS A 47 10.50 -12.45 -20.53
CA LYS A 47 11.16 -12.51 -19.23
C LYS A 47 10.27 -11.83 -18.20
N MET A 48 10.27 -12.34 -16.96
CA MET A 48 9.48 -11.78 -15.85
C MET A 48 9.81 -10.29 -15.55
N ASN A 49 10.97 -9.80 -15.98
CA ASN A 49 11.41 -8.41 -15.77
C ASN A 49 11.06 -7.54 -16.99
N LEU A 50 9.76 -7.35 -17.21
CA LEU A 50 9.28 -6.38 -18.21
C LEU A 50 9.52 -4.95 -17.72
N PRO A 51 9.81 -3.99 -18.61
CA PRO A 51 9.89 -2.60 -18.24
C PRO A 51 8.56 -2.14 -17.63
N PHE A 52 8.64 -1.54 -16.45
CA PHE A 52 7.47 -1.09 -15.71
C PHE A 52 6.88 0.19 -16.31
N SER A 53 5.56 0.31 -16.24
CA SER A 53 4.83 1.46 -16.73
C SER A 53 5.02 2.68 -15.81
N LEU A 54 5.65 3.72 -16.34
CA LEU A 54 5.91 5.00 -15.64
C LEU A 54 4.68 5.63 -14.96
N PRO A 55 3.45 5.56 -15.51
CA PRO A 55 2.27 6.12 -14.85
C PRO A 55 2.01 5.56 -13.45
N PHE A 56 2.18 4.24 -13.25
CA PHE A 56 1.97 3.62 -11.95
C PHE A 56 3.05 4.04 -10.94
N TYR A 57 4.27 4.29 -11.42
CA TYR A 57 5.35 4.77 -10.57
C TYR A 57 5.05 6.19 -10.07
N LEU A 58 4.59 7.07 -10.96
CA LEU A 58 4.19 8.43 -10.60
C LEU A 58 3.06 8.43 -9.57
N ILE A 59 2.03 7.60 -9.75
CA ILE A 59 0.94 7.45 -8.76
C ILE A 59 1.48 6.98 -7.39
N SER A 60 2.46 6.08 -7.36
CA SER A 60 3.05 5.62 -6.10
C SER A 60 3.84 6.73 -5.38
N LEU A 61 4.50 7.61 -6.13
CA LEU A 61 5.22 8.75 -5.58
C LEU A 61 4.27 9.80 -5.01
N THR A 62 3.18 10.11 -5.74
CA THR A 62 2.19 11.09 -5.27
C THR A 62 1.49 10.57 -4.00
N PHE A 63 1.14 9.27 -3.96
CA PHE A 63 0.62 8.63 -2.74
C PHE A 63 1.57 8.80 -1.55
N LEU A 64 2.87 8.60 -1.73
CA LEU A 64 3.85 8.75 -0.65
C LEU A 64 3.89 10.19 -0.12
N ILE A 65 3.87 11.19 -1.00
CA ILE A 65 3.87 12.60 -0.61
C ILE A 65 2.59 12.93 0.18
N PHE A 66 1.42 12.52 -0.31
CA PHE A 66 0.15 12.72 0.39
C PHE A 66 0.11 12.02 1.76
N ASP A 67 0.69 10.84 1.90
CA ASP A 67 0.74 10.13 3.17
C ASP A 67 1.57 10.89 4.21
N VAL A 68 2.70 11.49 3.79
CA VAL A 68 3.51 12.37 4.66
C VAL A 68 2.72 13.62 5.07
N GLU A 69 1.99 14.24 4.15
CA GLU A 69 1.14 15.41 4.46
C GLU A 69 0.03 15.08 5.46
N ILE A 70 -0.58 13.89 5.36
CA ILE A 70 -1.59 13.41 6.33
C ILE A 70 -0.96 13.16 7.70
N ILE A 71 0.23 12.57 7.75
CA ILE A 71 0.96 12.36 9.02
C ILE A 71 1.21 13.70 9.73
N LEU A 72 1.53 14.76 8.98
CA LEU A 72 1.72 16.10 9.53
C LEU A 72 0.42 16.71 10.09
N LEU A 73 -0.76 16.22 9.69
CA LEU A 73 -2.06 16.68 10.19
C LEU A 73 -2.42 16.04 11.54
N ILE A 74 -1.95 14.81 11.82
CA ILE A 74 -2.27 14.07 13.06
C ILE A 74 -1.98 14.86 14.36
N PRO A 75 -0.84 15.57 14.51
CA PRO A 75 -0.54 16.37 15.70
C PRO A 75 -1.62 17.40 16.05
N LEU A 76 -2.35 17.89 15.05
CA LEU A 76 -3.40 18.87 15.26
C LEU A 76 -4.50 18.35 16.20
N ILE A 77 -4.81 17.04 16.15
CA ILE A 77 -5.80 16.40 17.02
C ILE A 77 -5.40 16.55 18.49
N PHE A 78 -4.10 16.46 18.81
CA PHE A 78 -3.61 16.65 20.18
C PHE A 78 -3.73 18.11 20.62
N TYR A 79 -3.51 19.05 19.71
CA TYR A 79 -3.58 20.47 20.02
C TYR A 79 -5.01 21.05 20.11
N MET A 80 -6.03 20.27 19.72
CA MET A 80 -7.47 20.63 19.85
C MET A 80 -7.85 21.11 21.26
N LYS A 81 -7.18 20.60 22.29
CA LYS A 81 -7.48 20.92 23.69
C LYS A 81 -6.68 22.10 24.24
N THR A 82 -5.56 22.46 23.61
CA THR A 82 -4.59 23.42 24.16
C THR A 82 -4.58 24.76 23.43
N LEU A 83 -4.88 24.77 22.13
CA LEU A 83 -4.85 25.97 21.31
C LEU A 83 -6.23 26.63 21.25
N SER A 84 -6.25 27.94 21.04
CA SER A 84 -7.49 28.68 20.77
C SER A 84 -8.14 28.18 19.46
N PHE A 85 -9.47 28.18 19.42
CA PHE A 85 -10.24 27.73 18.25
C PHE A 85 -9.86 28.47 16.96
N PHE A 86 -9.58 29.78 17.06
CA PHE A 86 -9.21 30.60 15.90
C PHE A 86 -7.87 30.18 15.27
N TYR A 87 -6.85 29.92 16.10
CA TYR A 87 -5.54 29.49 15.61
C TYR A 87 -5.61 28.09 14.98
N LEU A 88 -6.40 27.21 15.56
CA LEU A 88 -6.67 25.88 15.05
C LEU A 88 -7.36 25.89 13.68
N PHE A 89 -8.32 26.79 13.51
CA PHE A 89 -9.03 26.99 12.26
C PHE A 89 -8.08 27.49 11.15
N ILE A 90 -7.19 28.43 11.46
CA ILE A 90 -6.18 28.92 10.51
C ILE A 90 -5.23 27.80 10.09
N LEU A 91 -4.71 27.03 11.05
CA LEU A 91 -3.82 25.90 10.75
C LEU A 91 -4.51 24.87 9.86
N MET A 92 -5.77 24.54 10.13
CA MET A 92 -6.54 23.62 9.30
C MET A 92 -6.69 24.11 7.86
N ILE A 93 -7.08 25.36 7.68
CA ILE A 93 -7.22 25.95 6.34
C ILE A 93 -5.88 25.93 5.61
N PHE A 94 -4.78 26.26 6.30
CA PHE A 94 -3.45 26.22 5.71
C PHE A 94 -3.09 24.81 5.21
N PHE A 95 -3.30 23.77 6.01
CA PHE A 95 -3.06 22.39 5.59
C PHE A 95 -3.97 21.94 4.45
N PHE A 96 -5.26 22.31 4.47
CA PHE A 96 -6.17 22.00 3.36
C PHE A 96 -5.75 22.70 2.06
N LEU A 97 -5.30 23.95 2.12
CA LEU A 97 -4.79 24.67 0.95
C LEU A 97 -3.53 24.00 0.39
N MET A 98 -2.62 23.54 1.24
CA MET A 98 -1.43 22.78 0.82
C MET A 98 -1.83 21.52 0.04
N LEU A 99 -2.72 20.68 0.61
CA LEU A 99 -3.23 19.46 -0.04
C LEU A 99 -3.91 19.74 -1.39
N ILE A 100 -4.71 20.80 -1.48
CA ILE A 100 -5.38 21.17 -2.73
C ILE A 100 -4.36 21.67 -3.75
N SER A 101 -3.36 22.43 -3.32
CA SER A 101 -2.34 22.99 -4.21
C SER A 101 -1.46 21.90 -4.85
N SER A 102 -1.08 20.86 -4.10
CA SER A 102 -0.32 19.72 -4.61
C SER A 102 -1.13 18.92 -5.63
N LEU A 103 -2.42 18.66 -5.35
CA LEU A 103 -3.33 18.00 -6.31
C LEU A 103 -3.50 18.79 -7.61
N ILE A 104 -3.67 20.11 -7.53
CA ILE A 104 -3.81 20.98 -8.71
C ILE A 104 -2.52 20.95 -9.54
N MET A 105 -1.35 20.99 -8.87
CA MET A 105 -0.06 20.91 -9.56
C MET A 105 0.07 19.60 -10.34
N GLU A 106 -0.22 18.46 -9.70
CA GLU A 106 -0.17 17.13 -10.33
C GLU A 106 -1.13 17.01 -11.52
N TRP A 107 -2.33 17.57 -11.37
CA TRP A 107 -3.32 17.57 -12.44
C TRP A 107 -2.89 18.44 -13.62
N SER A 108 -2.33 19.62 -13.36
CA SER A 108 -1.82 20.52 -14.40
C SER A 108 -0.66 19.90 -15.20
N CYS A 109 0.15 19.04 -14.56
CA CYS A 109 1.24 18.32 -15.20
C CYS A 109 0.78 17.08 -15.99
N ASN A 110 -0.53 16.79 -16.05
CA ASN A 110 -1.11 15.63 -16.74
C ASN A 110 -0.54 14.27 -16.29
N TYR A 111 0.09 14.18 -15.11
CA TYR A 111 0.59 12.90 -14.58
C TYR A 111 -0.53 11.92 -14.22
N LEU A 112 -1.73 12.45 -13.99
CA LEU A 112 -2.95 11.70 -13.73
C LEU A 112 -3.71 11.28 -14.99
N ASN A 113 -3.29 11.74 -16.18
CA ASN A 113 -3.92 11.30 -17.42
C ASN A 113 -3.33 9.95 -17.82
N TRP A 114 -4.18 8.93 -17.75
CA TRP A 114 -3.90 7.63 -18.31
C TRP A 114 -4.02 7.80 -19.82
N MET A 115 -2.90 8.10 -20.50
CA MET A 115 -2.84 7.89 -21.93
C MET A 115 -3.02 6.39 -22.15
N PHE A 116 -4.11 6.04 -22.82
CA PHE A 116 -4.19 4.79 -23.56
C PHE A 116 -3.05 4.73 -24.60
#